data_AF-N8VF14-F1
#
_entry.id   AF-N8VF14-F1
#
_cell.length_a   1.000
_cell.length_b   1.000
_cell.length_c   1.000
_cell.angle_alpha   90.00
_cell.angle_beta   90.00
_cell.angle_gamma   90.00
#
_symmetry.space_group_name_H-M   'P 1'
#
loop_
_entity.id
_entity.type
_entity.pdbx_description
1 polymer ?
#
loop_
_entity_poly.entity_id
_entity_poly.type
_entity_poly.pdbx_seq_one_letter_code
_entity_poly.pdbx_strand_id
1 'polypeptide(L)'
;MAEQNVITSMLDDLCQEQPIETALCIGQDLCQHGLQHSIDWQYFNVSDFLSLPFTRRYDLGFILLDTPAMQNLSETEKSQLLVKLRDLMAKRLVVVCQNQDVKLMRALGLTQMLDKTQQQGSVSLWQFNILTYKHVPDWFNSKFWANPENWDKFRW
;
A
#
# COMPACT_ATOMS: atom_id res chain seq x y z
N MET A 1 -20.32 9.56 5.20
CA MET A 1 -20.23 9.37 6.67
C MET A 1 -19.72 7.96 7.04
N ALA A 2 -20.33 6.87 6.55
CA ALA A 2 -19.85 5.51 6.86
C ALA A 2 -18.44 5.21 6.34
N GLU A 3 -18.12 5.55 5.09
CA GLU A 3 -16.79 5.31 4.48
C GLU A 3 -15.65 6.03 5.22
N GLN A 4 -15.88 7.27 5.62
CA GLN A 4 -14.89 8.09 6.34
C GLN A 4 -14.58 7.52 7.73
N ASN A 5 -15.59 6.99 8.42
CA ASN A 5 -15.40 6.32 9.72
C ASN A 5 -14.60 5.01 9.58
N VAL A 6 -14.81 4.26 8.49
CA VAL A 6 -14.05 3.02 8.21
C VAL A 6 -12.59 3.36 7.92
N ILE A 7 -12.33 4.37 7.09
CA ILE A 7 -10.95 4.83 6.79
C ILE A 7 -10.26 5.31 8.07
N THR A 8 -10.96 6.08 8.92
CA THR A 8 -10.39 6.57 10.19
C THR A 8 -10.03 5.42 11.12
N SER A 9 -10.95 4.48 11.37
CA SER A 9 -10.68 3.30 12.21
C SER A 9 -9.51 2.47 11.68
N MET A 10 -9.42 2.30 10.36
CA MET A 10 -8.31 1.57 9.73
C MET A 10 -6.98 2.31 9.90
N LEU A 11 -6.96 3.63 9.76
CA LEU A 11 -5.75 4.43 9.97
C LEU A 11 -5.28 4.34 11.42
N ASP A 12 -6.20 4.30 12.39
CA ASP A 12 -5.88 4.10 13.80
C ASP A 12 -5.22 2.74 14.03
N ASP A 13 -5.79 1.66 13.47
CA ASP A 13 -5.22 0.31 13.56
C ASP A 13 -3.79 0.29 12.96
N LEU A 14 -3.60 0.91 11.79
CA LEU A 14 -2.29 1.00 11.15
C LEU A 14 -1.28 1.84 11.96
N CYS A 15 -1.72 2.92 12.61
CA CYS A 15 -0.87 3.74 13.48
C CYS A 15 -0.44 2.98 14.73
N GLN A 16 -1.31 2.12 15.27
CA GLN A 16 -0.98 1.27 16.42
C GLN A 16 0.06 0.20 16.07
N GLU A 17 -0.01 -0.38 14.87
CA GLU A 17 1.00 -1.34 14.40
C GLU A 17 2.37 -0.70 14.23
N GLN A 18 2.41 0.44 13.51
CA GLN A 18 3.63 1.21 13.25
C GLN A 18 3.27 2.69 13.10
N PRO A 19 4.01 3.62 13.74
CA PRO A 19 3.77 5.05 13.60
C PRO A 19 3.73 5.50 12.13
N ILE A 20 2.78 6.38 11.80
CA ILE A 20 2.67 7.04 10.50
C ILE A 20 2.89 8.52 10.75
N GLU A 21 4.01 9.07 10.28
CA GLU A 21 4.27 10.51 10.35
C GLU A 21 3.99 11.16 8.99
N THR A 22 4.29 10.44 7.91
CA THR A 22 4.15 10.93 6.54
C THR A 22 3.26 10.02 5.72
N ALA A 23 2.30 10.59 5.01
CA ALA A 23 1.44 9.85 4.12
C ALA A 23 1.26 10.58 2.79
N LEU A 24 1.06 9.82 1.73
CA LEU A 24 0.65 10.36 0.44
C LEU A 24 -0.71 9.76 0.05
N CYS A 25 -1.55 10.55 -0.61
CA CYS A 25 -2.84 10.11 -1.11
C CYS A 25 -3.02 10.41 -2.60
N ILE A 26 -3.68 9.50 -3.32
CA ILE A 26 -3.97 9.63 -4.76
C ILE A 26 -5.43 9.19 -5.00
N GLY A 27 -6.11 9.87 -5.93
CA GLY A 27 -7.51 9.62 -6.30
C GLY A 27 -8.48 10.52 -5.55
N GLN A 28 -8.29 10.68 -4.25
CA GLN A 28 -9.02 11.65 -3.43
C GLN A 28 -8.05 12.43 -2.54
N ASP A 29 -8.28 13.74 -2.43
CA ASP A 29 -7.54 14.59 -1.51
C ASP A 29 -8.04 14.36 -0.08
N LEU A 30 -7.33 13.50 0.65
CA LEU A 30 -7.60 13.20 2.05
C LEU A 30 -7.08 14.28 3.00
N CYS A 31 -6.24 15.22 2.53
CA CYS A 31 -5.73 16.32 3.34
C CYS A 31 -6.86 17.23 3.81
N GLN A 32 -7.90 17.38 3.00
CA GLN A 32 -9.06 18.24 3.30
C GLN A 32 -10.02 17.63 4.32
N HIS A 33 -9.92 16.31 4.56
CA HIS A 33 -10.89 15.57 5.37
C HIS A 33 -10.50 15.45 6.85
N GLY A 34 -9.38 16.06 7.25
CA GLY A 34 -8.93 16.08 8.65
C GLY A 34 -8.65 14.69 9.23
N LEU A 35 -8.39 13.69 8.39
CA LEU A 35 -8.09 12.32 8.79
C LEU A 35 -6.74 12.31 9.50
N GLN A 36 -6.76 12.27 10.84
CA GLN A 36 -5.58 12.28 11.72
C GLN A 36 -4.73 13.56 11.60
N HIS A 37 -4.97 14.56 12.46
CA HIS A 37 -4.22 15.83 12.46
C HIS A 37 -2.69 15.70 12.66
N SER A 38 -2.20 14.52 13.07
CA SER A 38 -0.77 14.27 13.30
C SER A 38 0.00 13.79 12.06
N ILE A 39 -0.68 13.42 10.96
CA ILE A 39 -0.03 12.89 9.77
C ILE A 39 0.19 14.01 8.75
N ASP A 40 1.43 14.15 8.26
CA ASP A 40 1.78 14.99 7.12
C ASP A 40 1.29 14.33 5.82
N TRP A 41 0.08 14.70 5.39
CA TRP A 41 -0.53 14.21 4.16
C TRP A 41 -0.13 15.03 2.94
N GLN A 42 0.22 14.35 1.85
CA GLN A 42 0.50 14.95 0.56
C GLN A 42 -0.34 14.31 -0.54
N TYR A 43 -1.19 15.13 -1.17
CA TYR A 43 -2.01 14.69 -2.29
C TYR A 43 -1.24 14.83 -3.60
N PHE A 44 -1.38 13.82 -4.47
CA PHE A 44 -0.93 13.89 -5.86
C PHE A 44 -2.05 13.46 -6.80
N ASN A 45 -2.17 14.12 -7.95
CA ASN A 45 -2.91 13.54 -9.06
C ASN A 45 -2.06 12.47 -9.76
N VAL A 46 -2.69 11.67 -10.63
CA VAL A 46 -2.05 10.51 -11.27
C VAL A 46 -0.85 10.92 -12.14
N SER A 47 -1.03 11.93 -12.99
CA SER A 47 0.01 12.37 -13.94
C SER A 47 1.24 12.95 -13.24
N ASP A 48 1.02 13.80 -12.24
CA ASP A 48 2.08 14.38 -11.43
C ASP A 48 2.80 13.30 -10.64
N PHE A 49 2.06 12.36 -10.04
CA PHE A 49 2.67 11.26 -9.32
C PHE A 49 3.52 10.37 -10.22
N LEU A 50 3.05 10.02 -11.43
CA LEU A 50 3.81 9.17 -12.35
C LEU A 50 5.11 9.83 -12.83
N SER A 51 5.14 11.16 -12.93
CA SER A 51 6.35 11.92 -13.27
C SER A 51 7.23 12.29 -12.05
N LEU A 52 6.70 12.20 -10.83
CA LEU A 52 7.40 12.59 -9.60
C LEU A 52 8.71 11.80 -9.40
N PRO A 53 9.87 12.45 -9.26
CA PRO A 53 11.11 11.76 -8.94
C PRO A 53 11.09 11.22 -7.51
N PHE A 54 11.87 10.18 -7.24
CA PHE A 54 12.07 9.70 -5.88
C PHE A 54 12.92 10.67 -5.08
N THR A 55 12.33 11.23 -4.03
CA THR A 55 13.00 12.14 -3.09
C THR A 55 13.00 11.58 -1.67
N ARG A 56 11.87 11.00 -1.26
CA ARG A 56 11.68 10.35 0.03
C ARG A 56 10.73 9.16 -0.10
N ARG A 57 10.80 8.26 0.89
CA ARG A 57 9.80 7.21 1.07
C ARG A 57 8.89 7.57 2.24
N TYR A 58 7.59 7.64 1.97
CA TYR A 58 6.53 7.94 2.94
C TYR A 58 6.23 6.70 3.80
N ASP A 59 5.67 6.88 4.98
CA ASP A 59 5.28 5.77 5.85
C ASP A 59 4.05 5.03 5.31
N LEU A 60 3.13 5.77 4.70
CA LEU A 60 1.91 5.26 4.09
C LEU A 60 1.65 5.86 2.70
N GLY A 61 1.29 5.01 1.75
CA GLY A 61 0.60 5.40 0.53
C GLY A 61 -0.85 4.94 0.59
N PHE A 62 -1.79 5.86 0.34
CA PHE A 62 -3.22 5.57 0.30
C PHE A 62 -3.78 5.89 -1.07
N ILE A 63 -4.50 4.96 -1.68
CA ILE A 63 -5.06 5.16 -3.02
C ILE A 63 -6.50 4.69 -3.10
N LEU A 64 -7.37 5.55 -3.65
CA LEU A 64 -8.75 5.20 -3.98
C LEU A 64 -8.87 5.04 -5.50
N LEU A 65 -9.00 3.80 -5.95
CA LEU A 65 -9.21 3.49 -7.36
C LEU A 65 -10.67 3.72 -7.80
N ASP A 66 -11.61 3.80 -6.86
CA ASP A 66 -13.02 4.10 -7.16
C ASP A 66 -13.30 5.60 -7.23
N THR A 67 -12.54 6.31 -8.06
CA THR A 67 -12.74 7.74 -8.32
C THR A 67 -12.83 7.99 -9.82
N PRO A 68 -13.58 9.01 -10.28
CA PRO A 68 -13.71 9.31 -11.71
C PRO A 68 -12.37 9.50 -12.42
N ALA A 69 -11.37 10.06 -11.73
CA ALA A 69 -10.02 10.24 -12.25
C ALA A 69 -9.29 8.90 -12.52
N MET A 70 -9.61 7.86 -11.74
CA MET A 70 -8.99 6.54 -11.82
C MET A 70 -9.73 5.58 -12.76
N GLN A 71 -11.02 5.81 -13.02
CA GLN A 71 -11.83 4.99 -13.93
C GLN A 71 -11.37 5.07 -15.39
N ASN A 72 -10.76 6.19 -15.77
CA ASN A 72 -10.26 6.40 -17.13
C ASN A 72 -8.86 5.79 -17.39
N LEU A 73 -8.20 5.27 -16.35
CA LEU A 73 -6.87 4.69 -16.48
C LEU A 73 -6.92 3.27 -17.05
N SER A 74 -6.00 2.99 -17.96
CA SER A 74 -5.73 1.63 -18.42
C SER A 74 -5.20 0.75 -17.28
N GLU A 75 -5.32 -0.58 -17.43
CA GLU A 75 -4.76 -1.54 -16.47
C GLU A 75 -3.24 -1.37 -16.30
N THR A 76 -2.54 -1.00 -17.37
CA THR A 76 -1.10 -0.71 -17.36
C THR A 76 -0.77 0.53 -16.51
N GLU A 77 -1.52 1.62 -16.65
CA GLU A 77 -1.31 2.84 -15.85
C GLU A 77 -1.62 2.59 -14.37
N LYS A 78 -2.70 1.87 -14.06
CA LYS A 78 -2.99 1.44 -12.69
C LYS A 78 -1.85 0.60 -12.11
N SER A 79 -1.32 -0.34 -12.88
CA SER A 79 -0.20 -1.17 -12.46
C SER A 79 1.06 -0.33 -12.21
N GLN A 80 1.43 0.57 -13.12
CA GLN A 80 2.58 1.47 -12.95
C GLN A 80 2.45 2.35 -11.70
N LEU A 81 1.26 2.90 -11.48
CA LEU A 81 0.94 3.72 -10.31
C LEU A 81 1.16 2.93 -9.01
N LEU A 82 0.57 1.73 -8.93
CA LEU A 82 0.64 0.88 -7.74
C LEU A 82 2.05 0.33 -7.50
N VAL A 83 2.77 -0.07 -8.55
CA VAL A 83 4.16 -0.53 -8.45
C VAL A 83 5.07 0.59 -7.98
N LYS A 84 4.93 1.80 -8.54
CA LYS A 84 5.72 2.96 -8.11
C LYS A 84 5.45 3.31 -6.65
N LEU A 85 4.19 3.25 -6.21
CA LEU A 85 3.84 3.41 -4.79
C LEU A 85 4.50 2.34 -3.91
N ARG A 86 4.28 1.07 -4.25
CA ARG A 86 4.69 -0.10 -3.47
C ARG A 86 6.21 -0.22 -3.33
N ASP A 87 6.94 -0.02 -4.43
CA ASP A 87 8.38 -0.33 -4.48
C ASP A 87 9.24 0.89 -4.16
N LEU A 88 8.76 2.09 -4.49
CA LEU A 88 9.56 3.31 -4.41
C LEU A 88 9.04 4.25 -3.33
N MET A 89 7.77 4.65 -3.41
CA MET A 89 7.29 5.83 -2.67
C MET A 89 6.80 5.55 -1.25
N ALA A 90 6.34 4.36 -0.89
CA ALA A 90 5.77 4.11 0.43
C ALA A 90 6.32 2.84 1.10
N LYS A 91 6.44 2.86 2.44
CA LYS A 91 6.75 1.67 3.24
C LYS A 91 5.54 0.73 3.33
N ARG A 92 4.36 1.32 3.49
CA ARG A 92 3.06 0.64 3.50
C ARG A 92 2.15 1.23 2.43
N LEU A 93 1.33 0.39 1.82
CA LEU A 93 0.37 0.78 0.80
C LEU A 93 -1.00 0.26 1.20
N VAL A 94 -2.01 1.12 1.12
CA VAL A 94 -3.42 0.76 1.26
C VAL A 94 -4.14 1.18 -0.02
N VAL A 95 -4.92 0.24 -0.57
CA VAL A 95 -5.68 0.42 -1.81
C VAL A 95 -7.14 0.13 -1.55
N VAL A 96 -7.99 1.08 -1.91
CA VAL A 96 -9.44 0.93 -1.96
C VAL A 96 -9.84 0.72 -3.42
N CYS A 97 -10.39 -0.44 -3.76
CA CYS A 97 -10.74 -0.77 -5.15
C CYS A 97 -11.98 -1.64 -5.27
N GLN A 98 -12.60 -1.62 -6.45
CA GLN A 98 -13.72 -2.49 -6.76
C GLN A 98 -13.28 -3.92 -7.12
N ASN A 99 -14.24 -4.84 -7.17
CA ASN A 99 -14.01 -6.25 -7.47
C ASN A 99 -13.24 -6.51 -8.79
N GLN A 100 -13.37 -5.64 -9.79
CA GLN A 100 -12.67 -5.79 -11.07
C GLN A 100 -11.14 -5.69 -10.94
N ASP A 101 -10.64 -4.93 -9.97
CA ASP A 101 -9.20 -4.68 -9.78
C ASP A 101 -8.54 -5.76 -8.87
N VAL A 102 -9.32 -6.69 -8.29
CA VAL A 102 -8.84 -7.74 -7.37
C VAL A 102 -7.73 -8.59 -7.98
N LYS A 103 -7.83 -8.90 -9.28
CA LYS A 103 -6.80 -9.67 -9.99
C LYS A 103 -5.47 -8.93 -9.99
N LEU A 104 -5.49 -7.62 -10.22
CA LEU A 104 -4.30 -6.76 -10.20
C LEU A 104 -3.71 -6.69 -8.79
N MET A 105 -4.54 -6.52 -7.75
CA MET A 105 -4.07 -6.49 -6.35
C MET A 105 -3.30 -7.76 -5.99
N ARG A 106 -3.86 -8.93 -6.31
CA ARG A 106 -3.21 -10.23 -6.07
C ARG A 106 -1.94 -10.39 -6.88
N ALA A 107 -1.95 -10.00 -8.15
CA ALA A 107 -0.76 -10.06 -9.01
C ALA A 107 0.39 -9.19 -8.48
N LEU A 108 0.07 -8.08 -7.80
CA LEU A 108 1.04 -7.20 -7.15
C LEU A 108 1.39 -7.62 -5.71
N GLY A 109 0.88 -8.76 -5.23
CA GLY A 109 1.23 -9.30 -3.92
C GLY A 109 0.59 -8.56 -2.74
N LEU A 110 -0.47 -7.78 -2.98
CA LEU A 110 -1.25 -7.17 -1.90
C LEU A 110 -2.13 -8.24 -1.22
N THR A 111 -2.38 -8.05 0.06
CA THR A 111 -3.30 -8.88 0.84
C THR A 111 -4.59 -8.13 1.12
N GLN A 112 -5.72 -8.81 1.06
CA GLN A 112 -7.01 -8.21 1.37
C GLN A 112 -7.15 -8.09 2.89
N MET A 113 -7.62 -6.93 3.39
CA MET A 113 -7.90 -6.75 4.81
C MET A 113 -9.24 -7.44 5.13
N LEU A 114 -9.19 -8.43 6.04
CA LEU A 114 -10.36 -9.13 6.55
C LEU A 114 -11.04 -8.23 7.59
N ASP A 115 -11.90 -7.31 7.16
CA ASP A 115 -13.15 -6.92 7.83
C ASP A 115 -13.62 -5.49 7.50
N LYS A 116 -14.95 -5.32 7.56
CA LYS A 116 -15.75 -4.07 7.63
C LYS A 116 -16.33 -3.43 6.36
N THR A 117 -16.07 -3.89 5.13
CA THR A 117 -16.78 -3.34 3.92
C THR A 117 -17.84 -4.25 3.31
N GLN A 118 -17.96 -5.51 3.77
CA GLN A 118 -18.94 -6.46 3.24
C GLN A 118 -20.41 -6.04 3.42
N GLN A 119 -20.70 -5.02 4.23
CA GLN A 119 -22.07 -4.70 4.60
C GLN A 119 -22.77 -3.72 3.66
N GLN A 120 -22.11 -3.07 2.68
CA GLN A 120 -22.84 -2.12 1.81
C GLN A 120 -22.21 -1.67 0.48
N GLY A 121 -21.19 -2.34 -0.07
CA GLY A 121 -20.63 -1.92 -1.36
C GLY A 121 -19.70 -2.90 -2.05
N SER A 122 -19.53 -2.73 -3.37
CA SER A 122 -18.64 -3.50 -4.27
C SER A 122 -17.13 -3.21 -4.07
N VAL A 123 -16.77 -2.56 -2.96
CA VAL A 123 -15.44 -2.00 -2.69
C VAL A 123 -14.72 -2.85 -1.64
N SER A 124 -13.46 -3.13 -1.91
CA SER A 124 -12.55 -3.95 -1.12
C SER A 124 -11.31 -3.15 -0.73
N LEU A 125 -10.77 -3.48 0.45
CA LEU A 125 -9.58 -2.86 1.00
C LEU A 125 -8.40 -3.83 0.94
N TRP A 126 -7.29 -3.37 0.40
CA TRP A 126 -6.08 -4.14 0.18
C TRP A 126 -4.89 -3.43 0.78
N GLN A 127 -3.91 -4.19 1.25
CA GLN A 127 -2.71 -3.66 1.88
C GLN A 127 -1.43 -4.35 1.41
N PHE A 128 -0.33 -3.64 1.58
CA PHE A 128 1.03 -4.16 1.44
C PHE A 128 1.95 -3.46 2.44
N ASN A 129 2.88 -4.19 3.04
CA ASN A 129 3.89 -3.64 3.94
C ASN A 129 5.26 -4.21 3.57
N ILE A 130 6.20 -3.36 3.13
CA ILE A 130 7.53 -3.78 2.68
C ILE A 130 8.33 -4.52 3.76
N LEU A 131 8.02 -4.29 5.04
CA LEU A 131 8.72 -4.91 6.16
C LEU A 131 8.20 -6.32 6.49
N THR A 132 6.94 -6.61 6.16
CA THR A 132 6.25 -7.86 6.56
C THR A 132 5.59 -8.60 5.39
N TYR A 133 5.85 -8.18 4.15
CA TYR A 133 5.19 -8.75 2.96
C TYR A 133 5.44 -10.25 2.74
N LYS A 134 6.57 -10.77 3.25
CA LYS A 134 6.89 -12.20 3.18
C LYS A 134 7.21 -12.73 4.56
N HIS A 135 6.71 -13.92 4.85
CA HIS A 135 7.22 -14.71 5.96
C HIS A 135 8.65 -15.15 5.63
N VAL A 136 9.59 -15.00 6.56
CA VAL A 136 10.94 -15.56 6.42
C VAL A 136 10.83 -17.06 6.65
N PRO A 137 11.00 -17.92 5.62
CA PRO A 137 10.86 -19.35 5.81
C PRO A 137 11.97 -19.91 6.70
N ASP A 138 11.69 -20.98 7.44
CA ASP A 138 12.66 -21.61 8.35
C ASP A 138 13.92 -22.13 7.63
N TRP A 139 13.84 -22.38 6.31
CA TRP A 139 15.00 -22.80 5.52
C TRP A 139 15.92 -21.63 5.13
N PHE A 140 15.48 -20.37 5.30
CA PHE A 140 16.27 -19.17 5.03
C PHE A 140 17.14 -18.79 6.24
N ASN A 141 17.87 -19.76 6.78
CA ASN A 141 18.91 -19.55 7.77
C ASN A 141 20.10 -20.49 7.50
N SER A 142 21.22 -20.24 8.17
CA SER A 142 22.47 -20.98 7.96
C SER A 142 22.35 -22.49 8.21
N LYS A 143 21.36 -22.94 9.00
CA LYS A 143 21.18 -24.36 9.36
C LYS A 143 20.70 -25.22 8.19
N PHE A 144 19.94 -24.64 7.26
CA PHE A 144 19.32 -25.37 6.14
C PHE A 144 19.77 -24.84 4.76
N TRP A 145 20.80 -24.00 4.73
CA TRP A 145 21.44 -23.56 3.49
C TRP A 145 22.07 -24.74 2.74
N ALA A 146 22.19 -24.68 1.42
CA ALA A 146 22.70 -25.78 0.58
C ALA A 146 24.17 -26.18 0.85
N ASN A 147 24.83 -25.51 1.80
CA ASN A 147 26.12 -25.87 2.38
C ASN A 147 26.29 -25.09 3.70
N PRO A 148 25.77 -25.59 4.84
CA PRO A 148 25.80 -24.90 6.12
C PRO A 148 27.23 -24.58 6.59
N GLU A 149 28.17 -25.47 6.29
CA GLU A 149 29.57 -25.35 6.69
C GLU A 149 30.31 -24.22 5.98
N ASN A 150 29.84 -23.75 4.82
CA ASN A 150 30.44 -22.65 4.06
C ASN A 150 29.72 -21.31 4.21
N TRP A 151 28.70 -21.24 5.08
CA TRP A 151 27.97 -19.99 5.36
C TRP A 151 28.93 -18.90 5.86
N ASP A 152 28.90 -17.74 5.20
CA ASP A 152 29.74 -16.55 5.47
C ASP A 152 31.28 -16.77 5.45
N LYS A 153 31.76 -17.89 4.87
CA LYS A 153 33.19 -18.17 4.77
C LYS A 153 33.83 -17.73 3.45
N PHE A 154 33.08 -17.83 2.36
CA PHE A 154 33.57 -17.50 1.02
C PHE A 154 32.61 -16.49 0.39
N ARG A 155 33.16 -15.39 -0.11
CA ARG A 155 32.46 -14.40 -0.94
C ARG A 155 33.18 -14.33 -2.29
N TRP A 156 32.41 -14.29 -3.36
CA TRP A 156 32.90 -14.11 -4.73
C TRP A 156 33.16 -12.63 -5.03
#